data_AF-R4X7M9-F1
#
_entry.id   AF-R4X7M9-F1
#
_cell.length_a   1.000
_cell.length_b   1.000
_cell.length_c   1.000
_cell.angle_alpha   90.00
_cell.angle_beta   90.00
_cell.angle_gamma   90.00
#
_symmetry.space_group_name_H-M   'P 1'
#
loop_
_entity.id
_entity.type
_entity.pdbx_description
1 polymer ?
#
loop_
_entity_poly.entity_id
_entity_poly.type
_entity_poly.pdbx_seq_one_letter_code
_entity_poly.pdbx_strand_id
1 'polypeptide(L)'
;MTTTIELPALADYHVHLRQGEMMKNVVPSVRRGGCNIAYVMPNLVPPVTTVSQALSYKQELEALEPNVRFLMTLYLSPEITPEVVEDAAKAGISGVKSYPKGATTNSQNGIESYEPFYPTFAAMERCGLVLNIHGEVPPASAGGDVTVMTAEHAFLPTLLDLSKRFPDLRIVLEHCTTAAAIQTVLQAGPNVAGTITAHHLFLTVDQWVDNPFSYCKPVAKLPSDRAALLEAAVSGNPKFFLGSDSAPHPRSAKVGGKRVAAGVYTQPYILPYVATAFDKLNKLDMLENFACRYGRKFYGHEEVGVQEKVKLVKRTASVEEEISGVVPFMAGEDLAWQVEWA
;
A
#
# COMPACT_ATOMS: atom_id res chain seq x y z
N MET A 1 -28.21 -17.60 3.61
CA MET A 1 -26.96 -17.06 3.04
C MET A 1 -26.90 -15.59 3.43
N THR A 2 -25.82 -15.15 4.07
CA THR A 2 -25.67 -13.75 4.48
C THR A 2 -25.59 -12.87 3.24
N THR A 3 -26.59 -12.02 3.02
CA THR A 3 -26.64 -11.11 1.86
C THR A 3 -25.91 -9.80 2.13
N THR A 4 -25.60 -9.51 3.40
CA THR A 4 -24.99 -8.25 3.85
C THR A 4 -24.08 -8.51 5.04
N ILE A 5 -22.85 -8.00 5.00
CA ILE A 5 -21.89 -8.04 6.11
C ILE A 5 -21.62 -6.60 6.54
N GLU A 6 -21.79 -6.31 7.83
CA GLU A 6 -21.43 -5.00 8.38
C GLU A 6 -20.01 -5.07 8.95
N LEU A 7 -19.16 -4.11 8.58
CA LEU A 7 -17.76 -4.04 8.98
C LEU A 7 -17.47 -2.63 9.52
N PRO A 8 -16.53 -2.48 10.48
CA PRO A 8 -15.86 -1.19 10.65
C PRO A 8 -15.35 -0.70 9.29
N ALA A 9 -15.37 0.62 9.06
CA ALA A 9 -14.77 1.20 7.87
C ALA A 9 -13.32 0.76 7.70
N LEU A 10 -12.88 0.57 6.47
CA LEU A 10 -11.55 0.06 6.17
C LEU A 10 -10.49 1.12 6.49
N ALA A 11 -9.28 0.64 6.74
CA ALA A 11 -8.10 1.48 6.79
C ALA A 11 -7.12 0.98 5.72
N ASP A 12 -6.81 1.83 4.75
CA ASP A 12 -5.90 1.51 3.67
C ASP A 12 -4.50 2.05 4.01
N TYR A 13 -3.56 1.15 4.30
CA TYR A 13 -2.22 1.53 4.72
C TYR A 13 -1.22 1.76 3.57
N HIS A 14 -1.69 1.87 2.33
CA HIS A 14 -0.84 2.22 1.20
C HIS A 14 -1.62 2.85 0.03
N VAL A 15 -1.67 4.19 -0.05
CA VAL A 15 -2.37 4.89 -1.15
C VAL A 15 -1.51 5.93 -1.85
N HIS A 16 -1.73 6.10 -3.16
CA HIS A 16 -1.18 7.21 -3.94
C HIS A 16 -2.28 8.14 -4.44
N LEU A 17 -2.36 9.34 -3.87
CA LEU A 17 -3.41 10.32 -4.19
C LEU A 17 -2.96 11.40 -5.18
N ARG A 18 -1.68 11.39 -5.59
CA ARG A 18 -1.12 12.27 -6.63
C ARG A 18 -1.30 13.76 -6.28
N GLN A 19 -1.29 14.63 -7.28
CA GLN A 19 -1.42 16.08 -7.12
C GLN A 19 -2.26 16.68 -8.26
N GLY A 20 -2.69 17.93 -8.12
CA GLY A 20 -3.42 18.67 -9.15
C GLY A 20 -4.75 18.02 -9.52
N GLU A 21 -5.06 17.97 -10.82
CA GLU A 21 -6.34 17.42 -11.31
C GLU A 21 -6.52 15.94 -10.97
N MET A 22 -5.46 15.13 -11.07
CA MET A 22 -5.52 13.71 -10.71
C MET A 22 -5.91 13.52 -9.23
N MET A 23 -5.39 14.35 -8.33
CA MET A 23 -5.77 14.32 -6.92
C MET A 23 -7.25 14.61 -6.70
N LYS A 24 -7.78 15.65 -7.35
CA LYS A 24 -9.22 15.98 -7.28
C LYS A 24 -10.10 14.82 -7.75
N ASN A 25 -9.62 14.06 -8.73
CA ASN A 25 -10.34 12.94 -9.32
C ASN A 25 -10.31 11.67 -8.45
N VAL A 26 -9.21 11.41 -7.72
CA VAL A 26 -9.01 10.14 -7.02
C VAL A 26 -9.20 10.21 -5.52
N VAL A 27 -9.09 11.37 -4.87
CA VAL A 27 -9.25 11.49 -3.41
C VAL A 27 -10.64 11.04 -2.94
N PRO A 28 -11.77 11.45 -3.56
CA PRO A 28 -13.09 10.97 -3.17
C PRO A 28 -13.26 9.44 -3.30
N SER A 29 -12.43 8.79 -4.12
CA SER A 29 -12.50 7.34 -4.30
C SER A 29 -12.07 6.55 -3.06
N VAL A 30 -11.28 7.15 -2.15
CA VAL A 30 -10.91 6.54 -0.87
C VAL A 30 -12.14 6.23 -0.05
N ARG A 31 -13.00 7.24 0.11
CA ARG A 31 -14.28 7.10 0.79
C ARG A 31 -15.21 6.18 0.01
N ARG A 32 -15.32 6.36 -1.31
CA ARG A 32 -16.13 5.46 -2.16
C ARG A 32 -15.78 3.98 -1.97
N GLY A 33 -14.50 3.65 -1.84
CA GLY A 33 -14.01 2.29 -1.63
C GLY A 33 -14.30 1.68 -0.25
N GLY A 34 -14.88 2.46 0.68
CA GLY A 34 -15.21 2.01 2.05
C GLY A 34 -14.14 2.33 3.09
N CYS A 35 -13.15 3.17 2.77
CA CYS A 35 -12.08 3.54 3.70
C CYS A 35 -12.37 4.86 4.39
N ASN A 36 -12.05 4.96 5.69
CA ASN A 36 -12.04 6.24 6.42
C ASN A 36 -10.66 6.59 7.00
N ILE A 37 -9.66 5.74 6.79
CA ILE A 37 -8.26 6.01 7.06
C ILE A 37 -7.47 5.67 5.80
N ALA A 38 -6.54 6.54 5.43
CA ALA A 38 -5.64 6.31 4.31
C ALA A 38 -4.22 6.76 4.65
N TYR A 39 -3.25 5.86 4.46
CA TYR A 39 -1.82 6.13 4.64
C TYR A 39 -1.20 6.57 3.33
N VAL A 40 -0.92 7.87 3.24
CA VAL A 40 -0.65 8.57 1.99
C VAL A 40 0.84 8.53 1.67
N MET A 41 1.19 7.96 0.52
CA MET A 41 2.56 7.82 0.07
C MET A 41 3.15 9.14 -0.46
N PRO A 42 4.47 9.40 -0.27
CA PRO A 42 5.06 10.74 -0.40
C PRO A 42 5.80 10.99 -1.73
N ASN A 43 5.69 10.07 -2.70
CA ASN A 43 6.43 10.12 -3.98
C ASN A 43 5.76 11.04 -5.03
N LEU A 44 5.39 12.25 -4.60
CA LEU A 44 4.98 13.33 -5.50
C LEU A 44 6.15 13.84 -6.35
N VAL A 45 5.90 14.82 -7.21
CA VAL A 45 6.93 15.52 -7.99
C VAL A 45 6.84 17.01 -7.66
N PRO A 46 7.76 17.57 -6.85
CA PRO A 46 8.84 16.90 -6.11
C PRO A 46 8.33 16.00 -4.95
N PRO A 47 9.15 15.08 -4.42
CA PRO A 47 8.77 14.25 -3.28
C PRO A 47 8.51 15.08 -2.02
N VAL A 48 7.66 14.58 -1.13
CA VAL A 48 7.36 15.21 0.16
C VAL A 48 8.47 14.88 1.14
N THR A 49 9.39 15.81 1.38
CA THR A 49 10.57 15.64 2.25
C THR A 49 10.56 16.55 3.47
N THR A 50 9.57 17.45 3.60
CA THR A 50 9.43 18.33 4.77
C THR A 50 8.08 18.18 5.45
N VAL A 51 8.04 18.50 6.76
CA VAL A 51 6.79 18.55 7.54
C VAL A 51 5.80 19.55 6.95
N SER A 52 6.27 20.72 6.50
CA SER A 52 5.41 21.75 5.91
C SER A 52 4.74 21.28 4.61
N GLN A 53 5.48 20.57 3.75
CA GLN A 53 4.91 19.96 2.54
C GLN A 53 3.85 18.93 2.88
N ALA A 54 4.12 18.05 3.85
CA ALA A 54 3.19 17.01 4.27
C ALA A 54 1.89 17.60 4.85
N LEU A 55 1.99 18.66 5.66
CA LEU A 55 0.82 19.34 6.23
C LEU A 55 0.02 20.12 5.18
N SER A 56 0.69 20.80 4.25
CA SER A 56 0.00 21.48 3.13
C SER A 56 -0.75 20.46 2.27
N TYR A 57 -0.09 19.35 1.93
CA TYR A 57 -0.71 18.29 1.14
C TYR A 57 -1.91 17.68 1.88
N LYS A 58 -1.79 17.44 3.19
CA LYS A 58 -2.91 16.96 4.02
C LYS A 58 -4.13 17.88 3.95
N GLN A 59 -3.93 19.20 4.04
CA GLN A 59 -5.02 20.17 3.98
C GLN A 59 -5.76 20.10 2.64
N GLU A 60 -5.04 19.93 1.53
CA GLU A 60 -5.65 19.76 0.20
C GLU A 60 -6.47 18.47 0.11
N LEU A 61 -5.98 17.37 0.70
CA LEU A 61 -6.69 16.09 0.74
C LEU A 61 -7.97 16.17 1.60
N GLU A 62 -7.87 16.75 2.79
CA GLU A 62 -9.02 16.93 3.71
C GLU A 62 -10.08 17.88 3.14
N ALA A 63 -9.67 18.87 2.34
CA ALA A 63 -10.61 19.75 1.64
C ALA A 63 -11.40 19.02 0.54
N LEU A 64 -10.83 17.96 -0.05
CA LEU A 64 -11.48 17.15 -1.09
C LEU A 64 -12.34 16.03 -0.50
N GLU A 65 -11.94 15.45 0.63
CA GLU A 65 -12.71 14.42 1.33
C GLU A 65 -12.54 14.54 2.86
N PRO A 66 -13.43 15.29 3.54
CA PRO A 66 -13.30 15.57 4.96
C PRO A 66 -13.65 14.36 5.86
N ASN A 67 -14.26 13.29 5.33
CA ASN A 67 -14.63 12.10 6.10
C ASN A 67 -13.56 11.00 6.07
N VAL A 68 -12.37 11.32 5.55
CA VAL A 68 -11.22 10.43 5.55
C VAL A 68 -10.11 11.06 6.36
N ARG A 69 -9.56 10.29 7.30
CA ARG A 69 -8.34 10.66 8.02
C ARG A 69 -7.13 10.29 7.18
N PHE A 70 -6.43 11.29 6.67
CA PHE A 70 -5.18 11.11 5.94
C PHE A 70 -3.99 11.06 6.91
N LEU A 71 -3.28 9.93 6.89
CA LEU A 71 -2.04 9.71 7.63
C LEU A 71 -0.87 10.01 6.68
N MET A 72 -0.17 11.10 6.95
CA MET A 72 0.88 11.59 6.05
C MET A 72 2.22 10.91 6.32
N THR A 73 3.05 10.88 5.29
CA THR A 73 4.40 10.31 5.32
C THR A 73 5.42 11.26 4.72
N LEU A 74 6.69 11.02 5.04
CA LEU A 74 7.82 11.65 4.35
C LEU A 74 8.54 10.65 3.46
N TYR A 75 9.09 11.13 2.35
CA TYR A 75 9.94 10.36 1.45
C TYR A 75 11.33 10.25 2.08
N LEU A 76 11.85 9.04 2.25
CA LEU A 76 13.20 8.84 2.79
C LEU A 76 14.25 9.40 1.83
N SER A 77 14.98 10.40 2.28
CA SER A 77 16.04 11.08 1.54
C SER A 77 17.07 11.66 2.51
N PRO A 78 18.25 12.11 2.04
CA PRO A 78 19.28 12.70 2.91
C PRO A 78 18.79 13.90 3.75
N GLU A 79 17.71 14.56 3.32
CA GLU A 79 17.07 15.65 4.05
C GLU A 79 16.27 15.19 5.29
N ILE A 80 15.94 13.89 5.40
CA ILE A 80 15.23 13.34 6.57
C ILE A 80 16.25 13.02 7.67
N THR A 81 16.68 14.07 8.37
CA THR A 81 17.58 13.95 9.52
C THR A 81 16.84 13.52 10.80
N PRO A 82 17.53 13.12 11.87
CA PRO A 82 16.92 12.87 13.18
C PRO A 82 16.03 14.02 13.69
N GLU A 83 16.45 15.27 13.48
CA GLU A 83 15.71 16.46 13.89
C GLU A 83 14.40 16.59 13.09
N VAL A 84 14.44 16.32 11.78
CA VAL A 84 13.25 16.30 10.93
C VAL A 84 12.28 15.21 11.40
N VAL A 85 12.78 14.04 11.81
CA VAL A 85 11.95 12.96 12.36
C VAL A 85 11.25 13.39 13.65
N GLU A 86 11.97 14.05 14.56
CA GLU A 86 11.40 14.55 15.81
C GLU A 86 10.30 15.60 15.57
N ASP A 87 10.53 16.52 14.62
CA ASP A 87 9.54 17.53 14.26
C ASP A 87 8.34 16.93 13.51
N ALA A 88 8.58 15.93 12.66
CA ALA A 88 7.53 15.17 11.99
C ALA A 88 6.63 14.45 13.01
N ALA A 89 7.21 13.84 14.04
CA ALA A 89 6.48 13.19 15.12
C ALA A 89 5.57 14.17 15.86
N LYS A 90 6.11 15.34 16.27
CA LYS A 90 5.34 16.41 16.92
C LYS A 90 4.19 16.92 16.05
N ALA A 91 4.38 16.94 14.73
CA ALA A 91 3.37 17.38 13.76
C ALA A 91 2.34 16.28 13.39
N GLY A 92 2.48 15.07 13.92
CA GLY A 92 1.55 13.96 13.64
C GLY A 92 1.78 13.24 12.31
N ILE A 93 2.98 13.35 11.72
CA ILE A 93 3.39 12.52 10.59
C ILE A 93 3.55 11.08 11.07
N SER A 94 2.99 10.14 10.32
CA SER A 94 2.85 8.75 10.78
C SER A 94 4.05 7.86 10.44
N GLY A 95 4.86 8.24 9.47
CA GLY A 95 6.06 7.47 9.12
C GLY A 95 6.85 8.03 7.94
N VAL A 96 7.84 7.25 7.53
CA VAL A 96 8.75 7.57 6.42
C VAL A 96 8.77 6.39 5.45
N LYS A 97 8.57 6.67 4.16
CA LYS A 97 8.56 5.67 3.09
C LYS A 97 9.87 5.67 2.32
N SER A 98 10.52 4.52 2.30
CA SER A 98 11.69 4.23 1.47
C SER A 98 11.29 3.71 0.10
N TYR A 99 11.94 4.26 -0.93
CA TYR A 99 11.91 3.78 -2.30
C TYR A 99 13.34 3.46 -2.75
N PRO A 100 13.64 2.22 -3.17
CA PRO A 100 14.91 1.89 -3.78
C PRO A 100 15.10 2.65 -5.10
N LYS A 101 16.33 3.07 -5.37
CA LYS A 101 16.63 3.93 -6.52
C LYS A 101 16.20 3.32 -7.85
N GLY A 102 15.25 3.94 -8.52
CA GLY A 102 14.78 3.51 -9.84
C GLY A 102 13.91 2.24 -9.85
N ALA A 103 13.51 1.70 -8.70
CA ALA A 103 12.67 0.50 -8.64
C ALA A 103 11.21 0.75 -9.09
N THR A 104 10.69 1.97 -8.90
CA THR A 104 9.29 2.30 -9.20
C THR A 104 9.07 3.78 -9.61
N THR A 105 7.82 4.19 -9.80
CA THR A 105 7.41 5.55 -10.18
C THR A 105 7.97 6.60 -9.21
N ASN A 106 8.63 7.64 -9.76
CA ASN A 106 9.24 8.75 -9.03
C ASN A 106 10.34 8.36 -8.01
N SER A 107 11.00 7.22 -8.21
CA SER A 107 12.08 6.74 -7.33
C SER A 107 13.50 7.05 -7.82
N GLN A 108 13.69 8.01 -8.74
CA GLN A 108 15.01 8.28 -9.34
C GLN A 108 16.05 8.76 -8.30
N ASN A 109 15.59 9.34 -7.20
CA ASN A 109 16.38 9.77 -6.03
C ASN A 109 16.31 8.75 -4.87
N GLY A 110 15.98 7.49 -5.16
CA GLY A 110 15.80 6.45 -4.14
C GLY A 110 17.09 5.96 -3.51
N ILE A 111 16.94 5.03 -2.56
CA ILE A 111 18.00 4.56 -1.67
C ILE A 111 18.79 3.40 -2.29
N GLU A 112 20.12 3.47 -2.19
CA GLU A 112 21.05 2.39 -2.58
C GLU A 112 21.57 1.62 -1.35
N SER A 113 21.78 2.32 -0.23
CA SER A 113 22.18 1.73 1.06
C SER A 113 21.40 2.39 2.20
N TYR A 114 21.00 1.58 3.19
CA TYR A 114 20.28 2.01 4.37
C TYR A 114 21.19 2.48 5.51
N GLU A 115 22.48 2.12 5.48
CA GLU A 115 23.44 2.44 6.54
C GLU A 115 23.56 3.94 6.85
N PRO A 116 23.61 4.85 5.85
CA PRO A 116 23.64 6.29 6.12
C PRO A 116 22.39 6.82 6.87
N PHE A 117 21.29 6.08 6.83
CA PHE A 117 20.02 6.45 7.45
C PHE A 117 19.83 5.84 8.84
N TYR A 118 20.79 5.08 9.36
CA TYR A 118 20.68 4.48 10.70
C TYR A 118 20.43 5.51 11.82
N PRO A 119 21.06 6.71 11.82
CA PRO A 119 20.69 7.76 12.78
C PRO A 119 19.22 8.18 12.67
N THR A 120 18.71 8.31 11.45
CA THR A 120 17.30 8.61 11.16
C THR A 120 16.38 7.50 11.67
N PHE A 121 16.72 6.23 11.45
CA PHE A 121 15.92 5.10 11.93
C PHE A 121 15.91 4.98 13.44
N ALA A 122 17.04 5.24 14.11
CA ALA A 122 17.08 5.32 15.57
C ALA A 122 16.18 6.44 16.10
N ALA A 123 16.09 7.58 15.41
CA ALA A 123 15.14 8.64 15.77
C ALA A 123 13.69 8.21 15.54
N MET A 124 13.40 7.53 14.41
CA MET A 124 12.06 7.03 14.12
C MET A 124 11.60 6.02 15.17
N GLU A 125 12.50 5.14 15.62
CA GLU A 125 12.25 4.18 16.69
C GLU A 125 11.86 4.89 17.99
N ARG A 126 12.66 5.87 18.44
CA ARG A 126 12.37 6.66 19.67
C ARG A 126 11.07 7.45 19.57
N CYS A 127 10.76 8.01 18.39
CA CYS A 127 9.58 8.83 18.16
C CYS A 127 8.33 8.01 17.79
N GLY A 128 8.47 6.69 17.62
CA GLY A 128 7.38 5.81 17.22
C GLY A 128 6.88 6.02 15.79
N LEU A 129 7.70 6.53 14.86
CA LEU A 129 7.35 6.58 13.44
C LEU A 129 7.49 5.19 12.81
N VAL A 130 6.74 4.95 11.73
CA VAL A 130 6.81 3.69 10.97
C VAL A 130 7.76 3.85 9.78
N LEU A 131 8.62 2.85 9.55
CA LEU A 131 9.42 2.73 8.33
C LEU A 131 8.70 1.83 7.32
N ASN A 132 8.24 2.42 6.22
CA ASN A 132 7.61 1.69 5.12
C ASN A 132 8.64 1.44 4.04
N ILE A 133 8.71 0.22 3.50
CA ILE A 133 9.75 -0.14 2.55
C ILE A 133 9.12 -0.73 1.29
N HIS A 134 9.36 -0.09 0.15
CA HIS A 134 9.30 -0.77 -1.13
C HIS A 134 10.49 -1.75 -1.21
N GLY A 135 10.27 -3.02 -0.88
CA GLY A 135 11.36 -3.97 -0.70
C GLY A 135 11.82 -4.65 -2.00
N GLU A 136 12.39 -3.91 -2.95
CA GLU A 136 13.02 -4.47 -4.15
C GLU A 136 14.46 -3.97 -4.31
N VAL A 137 15.40 -4.84 -4.69
CA VAL A 137 16.71 -4.38 -5.14
C VAL A 137 16.61 -3.98 -6.62
N PRO A 138 16.98 -2.74 -7.01
CA PRO A 138 16.94 -2.34 -8.41
C PRO A 138 17.88 -3.20 -9.27
N PRO A 139 17.41 -3.80 -10.38
CA PRO A 139 18.25 -4.60 -11.27
C PRO A 139 19.51 -3.88 -11.75
N ALA A 140 19.40 -2.58 -12.03
CA ALA A 140 20.50 -1.75 -12.49
C ALA A 140 21.60 -1.53 -11.44
N SER A 141 21.28 -1.71 -10.15
CA SER A 141 22.18 -1.45 -9.02
C SER A 141 22.83 -2.72 -8.47
N ALA A 142 22.27 -3.90 -8.77
CA ALA A 142 22.65 -5.14 -8.10
C ALA A 142 23.82 -5.90 -8.74
N GLY A 143 24.03 -5.77 -10.06
CA GLY A 143 24.83 -6.74 -10.81
C GLY A 143 24.24 -8.16 -10.76
N GLY A 144 24.55 -9.03 -11.73
CA GLY A 144 24.10 -10.43 -11.71
C GLY A 144 22.60 -10.65 -12.02
N ASP A 145 22.01 -11.72 -11.45
CA ASP A 145 20.69 -12.29 -11.80
C ASP A 145 19.47 -11.60 -11.14
N VAL A 146 19.62 -10.33 -10.71
CA VAL A 146 18.49 -9.56 -10.17
C VAL A 146 17.62 -9.04 -11.30
N THR A 147 16.38 -9.51 -11.34
CA THR A 147 15.35 -9.14 -12.31
C THR A 147 14.11 -8.64 -11.58
N VAL A 148 13.11 -8.13 -12.29
CA VAL A 148 11.80 -7.80 -11.68
C VAL A 148 11.13 -9.00 -10.99
N MET A 149 11.51 -10.24 -11.33
CA MET A 149 10.99 -11.44 -10.70
C MET A 149 11.71 -11.79 -9.39
N THR A 150 12.99 -11.44 -9.26
CA THR A 150 13.87 -11.81 -8.13
C THR A 150 14.25 -10.64 -7.22
N ALA A 151 13.92 -9.40 -7.60
CA ALA A 151 14.27 -8.18 -6.88
C ALA A 151 13.73 -8.12 -5.44
N GLU A 152 12.50 -8.60 -5.21
CA GLU A 152 11.92 -8.65 -3.86
C GLU A 152 12.67 -9.65 -2.97
N HIS A 153 12.97 -10.85 -3.50
CA HIS A 153 13.75 -11.86 -2.78
C HIS A 153 15.12 -11.30 -2.40
N ALA A 154 15.82 -10.66 -3.35
CA ALA A 154 17.13 -10.07 -3.11
C ALA A 154 17.14 -9.02 -1.98
N PHE A 155 15.99 -8.40 -1.67
CA PHE A 155 15.86 -7.41 -0.61
C PHE A 155 15.68 -8.02 0.79
N LEU A 156 15.17 -9.26 0.89
CA LEU A 156 14.79 -9.88 2.18
C LEU A 156 15.91 -9.93 3.23
N PRO A 157 17.19 -10.17 2.88
CA PRO A 157 18.29 -10.07 3.85
C PRO A 157 18.40 -8.69 4.50
N THR A 158 18.16 -7.61 3.74
CA THR A 158 18.16 -6.23 4.24
C THR A 158 17.03 -6.00 5.24
N LEU A 159 15.83 -6.53 4.97
CA LEU A 159 14.71 -6.44 5.92
C LEU A 159 15.05 -7.11 7.26
N LEU A 160 15.65 -8.30 7.22
CA LEU A 160 16.04 -9.03 8.43
C LEU A 160 17.17 -8.32 9.20
N ASP A 161 18.14 -7.71 8.51
CA ASP A 161 19.18 -6.90 9.13
C ASP A 161 18.59 -5.66 9.82
N LEU A 162 17.72 -4.91 9.15
CA LEU A 162 17.03 -3.75 9.73
C LEU A 162 16.20 -4.14 10.96
N SER A 163 15.42 -5.22 10.88
CA SER A 163 14.62 -5.72 12.00
C SER A 163 15.46 -6.10 13.22
N LYS A 164 16.67 -6.64 13.01
CA LYS A 164 17.59 -7.00 14.10
C LYS A 164 18.27 -5.77 14.72
N ARG A 165 18.61 -4.77 13.91
CA ARG A 165 19.29 -3.56 14.37
C ARG A 165 18.37 -2.60 15.12
N PHE A 166 17.11 -2.53 14.70
CA PHE A 166 16.09 -1.65 15.26
C PHE A 166 14.89 -2.51 15.71
N PRO A 167 15.04 -3.23 16.84
CA PRO A 167 14.04 -4.19 17.29
C PRO A 167 12.71 -3.55 17.71
N ASP A 168 12.70 -2.25 18.03
CA ASP A 168 11.51 -1.52 18.45
C ASP A 168 10.95 -0.62 17.33
N LEU A 169 11.72 -0.38 16.27
CA LEU A 169 11.24 0.34 15.08
C LEU A 169 10.18 -0.48 14.37
N ARG A 170 8.98 0.08 14.24
CA ARG A 170 7.92 -0.52 13.42
C ARG A 170 8.30 -0.44 11.93
N ILE A 171 8.39 -1.60 11.28
CA ILE A 171 8.76 -1.72 9.87
C ILE A 171 7.65 -2.43 9.10
N VAL A 172 7.28 -1.89 7.94
CA VAL A 172 6.34 -2.53 7.01
C VAL A 172 7.06 -2.87 5.71
N LEU A 173 7.15 -4.16 5.38
CA LEU A 173 7.44 -4.60 4.02
C LEU A 173 6.19 -4.38 3.18
N GLU A 174 6.17 -3.31 2.41
CA GLU A 174 4.99 -2.96 1.63
C GLU A 174 4.70 -3.97 0.52
N HIS A 175 3.42 -4.11 0.17
CA HIS A 175 2.90 -4.82 -1.01
C HIS A 175 3.69 -6.08 -1.36
N CYS A 176 3.75 -7.03 -0.41
CA CYS A 176 4.48 -8.29 -0.58
C CYS A 176 3.96 -9.05 -1.82
N THR A 177 4.86 -9.59 -2.63
CA THR A 177 4.49 -10.29 -3.87
C THR A 177 5.00 -11.71 -4.01
N THR A 178 5.85 -12.18 -3.09
CA THR A 178 6.46 -13.52 -3.12
C THR A 178 6.14 -14.34 -1.86
N ALA A 179 6.13 -15.66 -2.01
CA ALA A 179 6.06 -16.58 -0.86
C ALA A 179 7.25 -16.37 0.10
N ALA A 180 8.43 -16.03 -0.43
CA ALA A 180 9.63 -15.76 0.36
C ALA A 180 9.46 -14.51 1.26
N ALA A 181 8.84 -13.44 0.76
CA ALA A 181 8.52 -12.26 1.56
C ALA A 181 7.56 -12.58 2.70
N ILE A 182 6.49 -13.34 2.42
CA ILE A 182 5.54 -13.80 3.45
C ILE A 182 6.27 -14.57 4.56
N GLN A 183 7.11 -15.55 4.19
CA GLN A 183 7.88 -16.32 5.17
C GLN A 183 8.86 -15.44 5.96
N THR A 184 9.48 -14.46 5.31
CA THR A 184 10.42 -13.54 5.96
C THR A 184 9.71 -12.66 6.99
N VAL A 185 8.54 -12.10 6.68
CA VAL A 185 7.73 -11.29 7.61
C VAL A 185 7.29 -12.12 8.83
N LEU A 186 6.93 -13.39 8.61
CA LEU A 186 6.58 -14.32 9.68
C LEU A 186 7.75 -14.64 10.61
N GLN A 187 8.97 -14.75 10.06
CA GLN A 187 10.20 -15.02 10.82
C GLN A 187 10.78 -13.77 11.51
N ALA A 188 10.46 -12.58 11.00
CA ALA A 188 10.93 -11.31 11.56
C ALA A 188 10.27 -10.99 12.92
N GLY A 189 10.87 -10.05 13.65
CA GLY A 189 10.40 -9.61 14.97
C GLY A 189 8.95 -9.10 14.98
N PRO A 190 8.33 -8.94 16.17
CA PRO A 190 6.94 -8.47 16.30
C PRO A 190 6.74 -7.04 15.75
N ASN A 191 7.83 -6.28 15.60
CA ASN A 191 7.86 -4.94 15.02
C ASN A 191 7.74 -4.93 13.48
N VAL A 192 7.77 -6.09 12.81
CA VAL A 192 7.69 -6.20 11.36
C VAL A 192 6.34 -6.75 10.90
N ALA A 193 5.72 -6.05 9.96
CA ALA A 193 4.51 -6.45 9.26
C ALA A 193 4.69 -6.38 7.73
N GLY A 194 3.71 -6.92 7.00
CA GLY A 194 3.64 -6.81 5.55
C GLY A 194 2.24 -6.37 5.10
N THR A 195 2.17 -5.44 4.15
CA THR A 195 0.89 -5.14 3.49
C THR A 195 0.70 -6.04 2.27
N ILE A 196 -0.55 -6.38 1.99
CA ILE A 196 -0.95 -7.13 0.80
C ILE A 196 -2.00 -6.31 0.05
N THR A 197 -1.80 -6.15 -1.26
CA THR A 197 -2.66 -5.34 -2.12
C THR A 197 -3.90 -6.11 -2.55
N ALA A 198 -4.94 -5.40 -2.99
CA ALA A 198 -6.10 -6.04 -3.61
C ALA A 198 -5.72 -6.78 -4.90
N HIS A 199 -4.86 -6.19 -5.75
CA HIS A 199 -4.58 -6.71 -7.08
C HIS A 199 -3.61 -7.92 -7.07
N HIS A 200 -2.67 -8.00 -6.12
CA HIS A 200 -1.79 -9.17 -5.99
C HIS A 200 -2.49 -10.43 -5.48
N LEU A 201 -3.71 -10.32 -4.93
CA LEU A 201 -4.55 -11.48 -4.61
C LEU A 201 -5.14 -12.16 -5.87
N PHE A 202 -5.11 -11.48 -7.01
CA PHE A 202 -5.67 -11.97 -8.28
C PHE A 202 -4.59 -12.18 -9.35
N LEU A 203 -3.66 -11.24 -9.48
CA LEU A 203 -2.70 -11.23 -10.56
C LEU A 203 -1.57 -12.24 -10.35
N THR A 204 -1.14 -12.85 -11.45
CA THR A 204 0.15 -13.50 -11.67
C THR A 204 0.82 -12.82 -12.87
N VAL A 205 2.04 -13.27 -13.20
CA VAL A 205 2.77 -12.81 -14.38
C VAL A 205 1.95 -12.86 -15.66
N ASP A 206 1.12 -13.88 -15.83
CA ASP A 206 0.31 -14.09 -17.04
C ASP A 206 -0.75 -13.00 -17.24
N GLN A 207 -1.22 -12.34 -16.17
CA GLN A 207 -2.24 -11.30 -16.30
C GLN A 207 -1.69 -9.88 -16.51
N TRP A 208 -0.38 -9.64 -16.34
CA TRP A 208 0.19 -8.31 -16.58
C TRP A 208 1.16 -8.24 -17.75
N VAL A 209 1.66 -9.39 -18.23
CA VAL A 209 2.63 -9.42 -19.33
C VAL A 209 2.10 -8.78 -20.61
N ASP A 210 0.80 -8.91 -20.90
CA ASP A 210 0.13 -8.35 -22.07
C ASP A 210 -0.94 -7.28 -21.72
N ASN A 211 -1.28 -7.12 -20.44
CA ASN A 211 -2.19 -6.08 -19.97
C ASN A 211 -1.42 -4.97 -19.21
N PRO A 212 -1.18 -3.80 -19.84
CA PRO A 212 -0.46 -2.72 -19.19
C PRO A 212 -1.19 -2.18 -17.95
N PHE A 213 -2.53 -2.30 -17.86
CA PHE A 213 -3.29 -1.83 -16.71
C PHE A 213 -3.06 -2.69 -15.45
N SER A 214 -2.64 -3.94 -15.62
CA SER A 214 -2.24 -4.84 -14.54
C SER A 214 -0.75 -4.71 -14.16
N TYR A 215 0.04 -3.98 -14.94
CA TYR A 215 1.47 -3.77 -14.66
C TYR A 215 1.70 -2.82 -13.48
N CYS A 216 2.37 -3.33 -12.43
CA CYS A 216 2.76 -2.63 -11.21
C CYS A 216 4.19 -2.99 -10.76
N LYS A 217 4.61 -2.43 -9.62
CA LYS A 217 5.86 -2.73 -8.94
C LYS A 217 5.61 -2.88 -7.44
N PRO A 218 6.02 -3.99 -6.81
CA PRO A 218 6.62 -5.17 -7.42
C PRO A 218 5.63 -5.85 -8.38
N VAL A 219 6.15 -6.48 -9.45
CA VAL A 219 5.26 -7.16 -10.42
C VAL A 219 4.57 -8.35 -9.74
N ALA A 220 3.36 -8.69 -10.16
CA ALA A 220 2.75 -9.95 -9.72
C ALA A 220 3.59 -11.14 -10.22
N LYS A 221 3.77 -12.15 -9.37
CA LYS A 221 4.75 -13.23 -9.57
C LYS A 221 4.09 -14.52 -10.05
N LEU A 222 4.51 -15.68 -9.53
CA LEU A 222 4.01 -16.98 -9.96
C LEU A 222 2.67 -17.32 -9.27
N PRO A 223 1.88 -18.27 -9.79
CA PRO A 223 0.69 -18.77 -9.10
C PRO A 223 0.95 -19.24 -7.66
N SER A 224 2.12 -19.82 -7.37
CA SER A 224 2.52 -20.23 -6.02
C SER A 224 2.72 -19.05 -5.09
N ASP A 225 3.26 -17.93 -5.59
CA ASP A 225 3.41 -16.71 -4.81
C ASP A 225 2.04 -16.11 -4.49
N ARG A 226 1.16 -16.00 -5.49
CA ARG A 226 -0.22 -15.54 -5.29
C ARG A 226 -0.96 -16.41 -4.26
N ALA A 227 -0.77 -17.72 -4.29
CA ALA A 227 -1.36 -18.63 -3.31
C ALA A 227 -0.86 -18.31 -1.88
N ALA A 228 0.45 -18.08 -1.70
CA ALA A 228 1.00 -17.69 -0.41
C ALA A 228 0.47 -16.33 0.09
N LEU A 229 0.24 -15.36 -0.80
CA LEU A 229 -0.38 -14.08 -0.46
C LEU A 229 -1.83 -14.26 0.01
N LEU A 230 -2.61 -15.07 -0.73
CA LEU A 230 -3.98 -15.41 -0.36
C LEU A 230 -4.04 -16.09 1.01
N GLU A 231 -3.20 -17.10 1.23
CA GLU A 231 -3.09 -17.80 2.51
C GLU A 231 -2.72 -16.84 3.65
N ALA A 232 -1.75 -15.94 3.44
CA ALA A 232 -1.36 -14.94 4.41
C ALA A 232 -2.49 -13.97 4.75
N ALA A 233 -3.20 -13.46 3.73
CA ALA A 233 -4.30 -12.50 3.90
C ALA A 233 -5.47 -13.10 4.70
N VAL A 234 -5.78 -14.39 4.50
CA VAL A 234 -6.87 -15.09 5.22
C VAL A 234 -6.39 -15.89 6.44
N SER A 235 -5.13 -15.75 6.86
CA SER A 235 -4.54 -16.54 7.94
C SER A 235 -5.03 -16.18 9.33
N GLY A 236 -5.59 -14.97 9.51
CA GLY A 236 -5.83 -14.40 10.82
C GLY A 236 -4.56 -13.93 11.55
N ASN A 237 -3.39 -13.94 10.92
CA ASN A 237 -2.15 -13.46 11.51
C ASN A 237 -2.08 -11.91 11.47
N PRO A 238 -1.88 -11.22 12.61
CA PRO A 238 -1.90 -9.76 12.68
C PRO A 238 -0.71 -9.07 11.98
N LYS A 239 0.30 -9.83 11.52
CA LYS A 239 1.42 -9.29 10.73
C LYS A 239 1.03 -8.92 9.30
N PHE A 240 -0.13 -9.35 8.80
CA PHE A 240 -0.59 -9.03 7.45
C PHE A 240 -1.89 -8.23 7.47
N PHE A 241 -1.89 -7.10 6.78
CA PHE A 241 -3.06 -6.22 6.68
C PHE A 241 -3.12 -5.50 5.34
N LEU A 242 -4.27 -4.88 5.07
CA LEU A 242 -4.54 -4.22 3.80
C LEU A 242 -3.67 -2.96 3.59
N GLY A 243 -2.99 -2.92 2.44
CA GLY A 243 -2.44 -1.71 1.85
C GLY A 243 -2.61 -1.83 0.34
N SER A 244 -3.42 -0.98 -0.28
CA SER A 244 -3.90 -1.21 -1.64
C SER A 244 -2.85 -1.04 -2.72
N ASP A 245 -1.86 -0.19 -2.45
CA ASP A 245 -1.00 0.43 -3.46
C ASP A 245 -1.83 0.91 -4.66
N SER A 246 -2.99 1.52 -4.37
CA SER A 246 -3.83 2.10 -5.41
C SER A 246 -3.05 3.26 -6.04
N ALA A 247 -2.62 3.04 -7.28
CA ALA A 247 -1.64 3.86 -7.97
C ALA A 247 -2.22 4.34 -9.30
N PRO A 248 -3.10 5.37 -9.28
CA PRO A 248 -3.75 5.89 -10.48
C PRO A 248 -2.73 6.52 -11.44
N HIS A 249 -2.95 6.28 -12.73
CA HIS A 249 -2.22 6.87 -13.84
C HIS A 249 -3.19 7.17 -14.97
N PRO A 250 -3.01 8.26 -15.73
CA PRO A 250 -3.86 8.52 -16.89
C PRO A 250 -3.68 7.41 -17.92
N ARG A 251 -4.74 7.11 -18.68
CA ARG A 251 -4.73 6.06 -19.72
C ARG A 251 -3.52 6.15 -20.65
N SER A 252 -3.14 7.36 -21.06
CA SER A 252 -2.00 7.63 -21.94
C SER A 252 -0.63 7.25 -21.35
N ALA A 253 -0.51 7.16 -20.02
CA ALA A 253 0.71 6.69 -19.36
C ALA A 253 0.77 5.15 -19.27
N LYS A 254 -0.37 4.48 -19.46
CA LYS A 254 -0.47 3.01 -19.49
C LYS A 254 -0.37 2.48 -20.93
N VAL A 255 -0.94 3.20 -21.90
CA VAL A 255 -0.97 2.82 -23.32
C VAL A 255 -0.36 3.94 -24.16
N GLY A 256 0.65 3.61 -24.98
CA GLY A 256 1.21 4.53 -25.98
C GLY A 256 2.46 5.32 -25.57
N GLY A 257 2.97 5.15 -24.34
CA GLY A 257 4.23 5.75 -23.90
C GLY A 257 5.48 4.95 -24.25
N LYS A 258 6.67 5.58 -24.21
CA LYS A 258 7.97 4.88 -24.33
C LYS A 258 8.23 3.88 -23.20
N ARG A 259 7.59 4.09 -22.05
CA ARG A 259 7.61 3.22 -20.87
C ARG A 259 6.20 3.18 -20.30
N VAL A 260 5.75 1.99 -19.90
CA VAL A 260 4.46 1.80 -19.24
C VAL A 260 4.59 2.22 -17.78
N ALA A 261 3.71 3.10 -17.30
CA ALA A 261 3.68 3.49 -15.90
C ALA A 261 3.24 2.31 -15.01
N ALA A 262 4.02 2.03 -13.96
CA ALA A 262 3.72 0.98 -13.00
C ALA A 262 2.68 1.47 -11.98
N GLY A 263 1.59 0.72 -11.83
CA GLY A 263 0.55 0.96 -10.84
C GLY A 263 -0.80 0.41 -11.29
N VAL A 264 -1.58 -0.10 -10.33
CA VAL A 264 -2.96 -0.54 -10.54
C VAL A 264 -3.89 0.36 -9.72
N TYR A 265 -4.97 0.85 -10.32
CA TYR A 265 -5.93 1.71 -9.63
C TYR A 265 -7.05 0.85 -9.01
N THR A 266 -7.05 0.70 -7.69
CA THR A 266 -7.99 -0.18 -6.97
C THR A 266 -8.93 0.56 -6.02
N GLN A 267 -8.64 1.82 -5.69
CA GLN A 267 -9.30 2.55 -4.61
C GLN A 267 -10.85 2.54 -4.67
N PRO A 268 -11.50 2.79 -5.83
CA PRO A 268 -12.96 2.92 -5.87
C PRO A 268 -13.74 1.66 -5.46
N TYR A 269 -13.10 0.49 -5.52
CA TYR A 269 -13.72 -0.82 -5.25
C TYR A 269 -12.85 -1.72 -4.36
N ILE A 270 -11.94 -1.13 -3.57
CA ILE A 270 -10.99 -1.89 -2.73
C ILE A 270 -11.68 -2.93 -1.84
N LEU A 271 -12.76 -2.57 -1.14
CA LEU A 271 -13.51 -3.51 -0.31
C LEU A 271 -14.15 -4.63 -1.16
N PRO A 272 -14.95 -4.34 -2.21
CA PRO A 272 -15.42 -5.35 -3.15
C PRO A 272 -14.34 -6.31 -3.70
N TYR A 273 -13.15 -5.82 -4.06
CA TYR A 273 -12.06 -6.67 -4.55
C TYR A 273 -11.58 -7.65 -3.49
N VAL A 274 -11.24 -7.15 -2.30
CA VAL A 274 -10.71 -7.99 -1.21
C VAL A 274 -11.77 -8.97 -0.73
N ALA A 275 -13.03 -8.53 -0.61
CA ALA A 275 -14.16 -9.40 -0.31
C ALA A 275 -14.32 -10.53 -1.34
N THR A 276 -14.19 -10.23 -2.62
CA THR A 276 -14.27 -11.24 -3.69
C THR A 276 -13.15 -12.28 -3.57
N ALA A 277 -11.93 -11.87 -3.22
CA ALA A 277 -10.83 -12.81 -2.97
C ALA A 277 -11.11 -13.71 -1.75
N PHE A 278 -11.62 -13.13 -0.66
CA PHE A 278 -11.91 -13.87 0.58
C PHE A 278 -13.12 -14.80 0.43
N ASP A 279 -14.17 -14.39 -0.30
CA ASP A 279 -15.36 -15.23 -0.56
C ASP A 279 -15.00 -16.47 -1.39
N LYS A 280 -14.11 -16.34 -2.39
CA LYS A 280 -13.60 -17.48 -3.17
C LYS A 280 -12.91 -18.56 -2.32
N LEU A 281 -12.40 -18.19 -1.15
CA LEU A 281 -11.76 -19.09 -0.19
C LEU A 281 -12.70 -19.52 0.95
N ASN A 282 -13.95 -19.06 0.96
CA ASN A 282 -14.90 -19.20 2.07
C ASN A 282 -14.34 -18.64 3.40
N LYS A 283 -13.66 -17.48 3.33
CA LYS A 283 -12.95 -16.84 4.45
C LYS A 283 -13.37 -15.39 4.71
N LEU A 284 -14.61 -15.02 4.40
CA LEU A 284 -15.14 -13.67 4.65
C LEU A 284 -15.09 -13.26 6.14
N ASP A 285 -15.09 -14.23 7.05
CA ASP A 285 -14.93 -14.03 8.50
C ASP A 285 -13.56 -13.42 8.86
N MET A 286 -12.54 -13.55 8.00
CA MET A 286 -11.21 -12.96 8.21
C MET A 286 -11.11 -11.51 7.72
N LEU A 287 -12.09 -11.04 6.92
CA LEU A 287 -12.01 -9.76 6.21
C LEU A 287 -11.90 -8.56 7.16
N GLU A 288 -12.69 -8.55 8.25
CA GLU A 288 -12.68 -7.47 9.25
C GLU A 288 -11.29 -7.28 9.87
N ASN A 289 -10.65 -8.39 10.22
CA ASN A 289 -9.35 -8.37 10.84
C ASN A 289 -8.28 -7.83 9.88
N PHE A 290 -8.23 -8.36 8.66
CA PHE A 290 -7.26 -7.99 7.63
C PHE A 290 -7.42 -6.54 7.14
N ALA A 291 -8.65 -6.12 6.82
CA ALA A 291 -8.92 -4.84 6.17
C ALA A 291 -9.24 -3.69 7.13
N CYS A 292 -9.61 -4.01 8.38
CA CYS A 292 -10.04 -2.99 9.34
C CYS A 292 -9.17 -2.95 10.61
N ARG A 293 -8.81 -4.09 11.21
CA ARG A 293 -8.26 -4.08 12.58
C ARG A 293 -6.73 -4.14 12.66
N TYR A 294 -6.09 -5.03 11.92
CA TYR A 294 -4.67 -5.33 12.11
C TYR A 294 -3.75 -4.16 11.78
N GLY A 295 -4.02 -3.43 10.70
CA GLY A 295 -3.27 -2.22 10.39
C GLY A 295 -3.50 -1.12 11.44
N ARG A 296 -4.74 -0.94 11.92
CA ARG A 296 -5.04 0.01 13.02
C ARG A 296 -4.22 -0.32 14.27
N LYS A 297 -4.17 -1.59 14.65
CA LYS A 297 -3.32 -2.07 15.74
C LYS A 297 -1.85 -1.76 15.51
N PHE A 298 -1.30 -2.16 14.35
CA PHE A 298 0.11 -1.95 14.05
C PHE A 298 0.52 -0.48 14.11
N TYR A 299 -0.33 0.42 13.61
CA TYR A 299 -0.09 1.87 13.60
C TYR A 299 -0.49 2.58 14.90
N GLY A 300 -1.09 1.91 15.89
CA GLY A 300 -1.51 2.52 17.17
C GLY A 300 -2.82 3.32 17.08
N HIS A 301 -3.69 2.96 16.15
CA HIS A 301 -4.96 3.61 15.82
C HIS A 301 -6.18 2.69 16.05
N GLU A 302 -6.09 1.74 16.98
CA GLU A 302 -7.11 0.69 17.22
C GLU A 302 -8.53 1.24 17.38
N GLU A 303 -8.69 2.37 18.05
CA GLU A 303 -9.98 3.00 18.34
C GLU A 303 -10.37 4.09 17.32
N VAL A 304 -9.51 4.41 16.35
CA VAL A 304 -9.74 5.53 15.44
C VAL A 304 -10.65 5.12 14.29
N GLY A 305 -11.83 5.73 14.22
CA GLY A 305 -12.75 5.60 13.08
C GLY A 305 -13.48 4.26 13.00
N VAL A 306 -13.35 3.38 14.00
CA VAL A 306 -13.93 2.02 14.00
C VAL A 306 -15.44 1.99 14.31
N GLN A 307 -15.96 3.08 14.88
CA GLN A 307 -17.39 3.29 15.11
C GLN A 307 -18.17 3.48 13.80
N GLU A 308 -17.50 4.01 12.78
CA GLU A 308 -18.10 4.18 11.47
C GLU A 308 -18.13 2.85 10.73
N LYS A 309 -19.28 2.52 10.13
CA LYS A 309 -19.52 1.21 9.52
C LYS A 309 -19.76 1.33 8.02
N VAL A 310 -19.36 0.28 7.33
CA VAL A 310 -19.71 0.02 5.94
C VAL A 310 -20.46 -1.31 5.85
N LYS A 311 -21.38 -1.40 4.90
CA LYS A 311 -22.10 -2.61 4.55
C LYS A 311 -21.55 -3.15 3.24
N LEU A 312 -21.10 -4.39 3.29
CA LEU A 312 -20.73 -5.18 2.14
C LEU A 312 -21.95 -5.99 1.70
N VAL A 313 -22.55 -5.62 0.56
CA VAL A 313 -23.79 -6.19 0.06
C VAL A 313 -23.51 -7.13 -1.11
N LYS A 314 -24.05 -8.35 -1.08
CA LYS A 314 -23.93 -9.31 -2.19
C LYS A 314 -24.86 -8.89 -3.33
N ARG A 315 -24.35 -8.07 -4.23
CA ARG A 315 -25.04 -7.56 -5.41
C ARG A 315 -24.05 -7.49 -6.57
N THR A 316 -24.31 -8.24 -7.63
CA THR A 316 -23.46 -8.20 -8.81
C THR A 316 -23.57 -6.85 -9.49
N ALA A 317 -22.44 -6.19 -9.75
CA ALA A 317 -22.37 -5.03 -10.63
C ALA A 317 -21.00 -4.98 -11.30
N SER A 318 -20.97 -4.45 -12.52
CA SER A 318 -19.75 -4.30 -13.31
C SER A 318 -18.90 -3.14 -12.81
N VAL A 319 -17.58 -3.33 -12.83
CA VAL A 319 -16.61 -2.26 -12.60
C VAL A 319 -16.66 -1.29 -13.78
N GLU A 320 -16.71 0.01 -13.51
CA GLU A 320 -16.67 1.04 -14.56
C GLU A 320 -15.42 0.89 -15.45
N GLU A 321 -15.59 1.08 -16.75
CA GLU A 321 -14.49 1.02 -17.74
C GLU A 321 -13.40 2.07 -17.47
N GLU A 322 -13.81 3.23 -16.98
CA GLU A 322 -12.92 4.35 -16.69
C GLU A 322 -13.57 5.27 -15.65
N ILE A 323 -12.79 5.71 -14.66
CA ILE A 323 -13.21 6.65 -13.62
C ILE A 323 -12.29 7.86 -13.69
N SER A 324 -12.83 8.99 -14.10
CA SER A 324 -12.13 10.29 -14.10
C SER A 324 -10.77 10.26 -14.83
N GLY A 325 -10.70 9.58 -15.99
CA GLY A 325 -9.49 9.49 -16.81
C GLY A 325 -8.54 8.33 -16.44
N VAL A 326 -8.94 7.47 -15.49
CA VAL A 326 -8.14 6.35 -14.98
C VAL A 326 -8.92 5.05 -15.12
N VAL A 327 -8.29 4.03 -15.69
CA VAL A 327 -8.87 2.68 -15.82
C VAL A 327 -8.71 1.94 -14.48
N PRO A 328 -9.80 1.58 -13.78
CA PRO A 328 -9.72 0.81 -12.55
C PRO A 328 -9.33 -0.66 -12.81
N PHE A 329 -8.90 -1.34 -11.75
CA PHE A 329 -8.64 -2.78 -11.78
C PHE A 329 -9.90 -3.56 -12.18
N MET A 330 -9.78 -4.59 -13.01
CA MET A 330 -10.92 -5.39 -13.47
C MET A 330 -12.02 -4.55 -14.17
N ALA A 331 -11.66 -3.44 -14.81
CA ALA A 331 -12.57 -2.63 -15.62
C ALA A 331 -13.41 -3.51 -16.57
N GLY A 332 -14.73 -3.32 -16.56
CA GLY A 332 -15.68 -4.10 -17.36
C GLY A 332 -16.04 -5.49 -16.80
N GLU A 333 -15.32 -5.99 -15.78
CA GLU A 333 -15.66 -7.26 -15.12
C GLU A 333 -16.72 -7.08 -14.02
N ASP A 334 -17.41 -8.16 -13.69
CA ASP A 334 -18.43 -8.19 -12.65
C ASP A 334 -17.86 -8.50 -11.26
N LEU A 335 -18.19 -7.67 -10.26
CA LEU A 335 -17.95 -7.95 -8.85
C LEU A 335 -19.24 -8.38 -8.15
N ALA A 336 -19.17 -9.48 -7.40
CA ALA A 336 -20.32 -10.03 -6.67
C ALA A 336 -20.71 -9.22 -5.41
N TRP A 337 -19.87 -8.27 -5.02
CA TRP A 337 -19.98 -7.51 -3.77
C TRP A 337 -19.94 -6.01 -4.04
N GLN A 338 -20.72 -5.24 -3.30
CA GLN A 338 -20.77 -3.77 -3.34
C GLN A 338 -20.60 -3.19 -1.94
N VAL A 339 -20.11 -1.96 -1.85
CA VAL A 339 -19.98 -1.21 -0.59
C VAL A 339 -21.07 -0.15 -0.49
N GLU A 340 -21.68 -0.05 0.68
CA GLU A 340 -22.61 1.00 1.06
C GLU A 340 -22.17 1.58 2.42
N TRP A 341 -22.15 2.90 2.56
CA TRP A 341 -21.91 3.52 3.86
C TRP A 341 -23.18 3.43 4.72
N ALA A 342 -23.03 2.99 5.96
CA ALA A 342 -24.15 2.71 6.87
C ALA A 342 -24.74 3.96 7.50
#